data_AF-A0A8T3DWQ2-F1
#
_entry.id   AF-A0A8T3DWQ2-F1
#
_cell.length_a   1.000
_cell.length_b   1.000
_cell.length_c   1.000
_cell.angle_alpha   90.00
_cell.angle_beta   90.00
_cell.angle_gamma   90.00
#
_symmetry.space_group_name_H-M   'P 1'
#
loop_
_entity.id
_entity.type
_entity.pdbx_description
1 polymer ?
#
loop_
_entity_poly.entity_id
_entity_poly.type
_entity_poly.pdbx_seq_one_letter_code
_entity_poly.pdbx_strand_id
1 'polypeptide(L)'
;MPAQPAPREPEEEMEAGGDSEVPEANGELEEDREREAGQEMIEESGEDHETERGSDLEESEAEEEEEEEEEEEEEEESSEMDDEDCERRRVECLDEMSDLEKQFLELKEKLFRERLSQVKLKLDEVMAGRAGEYREPLAILQRNMQQRTEVAGVYRELCLQVIRHKYDCEIQGALQHLESERTLLFDAMKTELLDKIHRLEEDRQSIDITSEWWSDEMRGKKCKRRSHPSRPERKKKAPLVSGPYIVYMLRDIDILEDWTAIKKAKAALLPLKKKADNRQQYSARCEGGTLFYEGERFSKGNTILLEIKDDSASQAVITAVSTGEVWLRRTNGSKTKIYVSQLQKGKYTIRKV
;
A
#
# COMPACT_ATOMS: atom_id res chain seq x y z
N MET A 1 -28.03 -36.25 -22.41
CA MET A 1 -27.57 -35.40 -21.29
C MET A 1 -26.78 -36.27 -20.32
N PRO A 2 -25.47 -36.05 -20.13
CA PRO A 2 -24.69 -36.74 -19.11
C PRO A 2 -24.65 -35.94 -17.79
N ALA A 3 -24.51 -36.69 -16.70
CA ALA A 3 -24.84 -36.34 -15.33
C ALA A 3 -23.97 -35.24 -14.70
N GLN A 4 -24.63 -34.40 -13.89
CA GLN A 4 -23.98 -33.51 -12.91
C GLN A 4 -23.48 -34.32 -11.71
N PRO A 5 -22.29 -34.05 -11.16
CA PRO A 5 -21.90 -34.51 -9.85
C PRO A 5 -22.46 -33.58 -8.74
N ALA A 6 -22.93 -34.20 -7.65
CA ALA A 6 -23.48 -33.57 -6.45
C ALA A 6 -22.39 -32.93 -5.55
N PRO A 7 -22.76 -32.01 -4.64
CA PRO A 7 -21.84 -31.09 -3.97
C PRO A 7 -21.09 -31.75 -2.80
N ARG A 8 -19.82 -31.41 -2.62
CA ARG A 8 -19.05 -31.72 -1.39
C ARG A 8 -19.20 -30.59 -0.37
N GLU A 9 -19.52 -30.97 0.85
CA GLU A 9 -19.61 -30.15 2.05
C GLU A 9 -18.24 -29.60 2.51
N PRO A 10 -18.22 -28.53 3.34
CA PRO A 10 -17.01 -27.75 3.62
C PRO A 10 -16.17 -28.38 4.74
N GLU A 11 -14.87 -28.52 4.49
CA GLU A 11 -13.89 -28.88 5.53
C GLU A 11 -13.17 -27.63 6.05
N GLU A 12 -12.73 -27.75 7.30
CA GLU A 12 -12.51 -26.73 8.32
C GLU A 12 -11.37 -25.73 8.05
N GLU A 13 -11.55 -24.58 8.68
CA GLU A 13 -10.65 -23.43 8.74
C GLU A 13 -9.28 -23.81 9.37
N MET A 14 -8.19 -23.44 8.68
CA MET A 14 -6.89 -23.22 9.31
C MET A 14 -6.50 -21.76 9.13
N GLU A 15 -6.56 -21.01 10.23
CA GLU A 15 -5.89 -19.73 10.37
C GLU A 15 -4.37 -19.91 10.18
N ALA A 16 -3.81 -19.23 9.19
CA ALA A 16 -2.39 -18.91 9.16
C ALA A 16 -2.25 -17.43 8.81
N GLY A 17 -2.10 -16.62 9.86
CA GLY A 17 -1.61 -15.25 9.74
C GLY A 17 -0.19 -15.25 9.17
N GLY A 18 0.06 -14.33 8.25
CA GLY A 18 1.36 -14.13 7.63
C GLY A 18 1.31 -12.96 6.65
N ASP A 19 1.66 -11.79 7.16
CA ASP A 19 1.84 -10.55 6.41
C ASP A 19 2.59 -10.79 5.08
N SER A 20 1.95 -10.41 3.98
CA SER A 20 2.61 -10.27 2.69
C SER A 20 2.69 -8.79 2.36
N GLU A 21 3.69 -8.11 2.94
CA GLU A 21 4.12 -6.80 2.47
C GLU A 21 4.64 -6.94 1.02
N VAL A 22 3.96 -6.24 0.12
CA VAL A 22 4.34 -6.06 -1.28
C VAL A 22 5.46 -5.02 -1.33
N PRO A 23 6.57 -5.23 -2.04
CA PRO A 23 7.55 -4.16 -2.23
C PRO A 23 6.99 -3.15 -3.25
N GLU A 24 6.61 -1.96 -2.77
CA GLU A 24 6.34 -0.79 -3.62
C GLU A 24 7.65 -0.33 -4.27
N ALA A 25 7.74 -0.45 -5.59
CA ALA A 25 8.79 0.15 -6.38
C ALA A 25 8.33 1.54 -6.85
N ASN A 26 8.96 2.57 -6.29
CA ASN A 26 8.81 3.97 -6.69
C ASN A 26 9.30 4.18 -8.12
N GLY A 27 8.43 4.74 -8.96
CA GLY A 27 8.76 5.36 -10.23
C GLY A 27 7.85 6.57 -10.43
N GLU A 28 8.20 7.70 -9.82
CA GLU A 28 7.54 8.98 -10.06
C GLU A 28 7.98 9.52 -11.43
N LEU A 29 7.05 9.57 -12.37
CA LEU A 29 7.14 10.35 -13.61
C LEU A 29 6.10 11.47 -13.50
N GLU A 30 6.57 12.63 -13.08
CA GLU A 30 5.86 13.91 -13.20
C GLU A 30 5.77 14.25 -14.70
N GLU A 31 4.56 14.25 -15.26
CA GLU A 31 4.27 14.89 -16.56
C GLU A 31 3.40 16.12 -16.34
N ASP A 32 4.05 17.27 -16.39
CA ASP A 32 3.45 18.58 -16.59
C ASP A 32 2.65 18.60 -17.91
N ARG A 33 1.32 18.70 -17.81
CA ARG A 33 0.47 19.01 -18.97
C ARG A 33 0.32 20.52 -19.11
N GLU A 34 1.24 21.11 -19.87
CA GLU A 34 1.06 22.44 -20.45
C GLU A 34 0.01 22.38 -21.57
N ARG A 35 -0.96 23.29 -21.47
CA ARG A 35 -1.93 23.64 -22.50
C ARG A 35 -1.22 24.60 -23.48
N GLU A 36 -1.23 24.31 -24.77
CA GLU A 36 -1.48 25.29 -25.87
C GLU A 36 -1.24 24.68 -27.26
N ALA A 37 -2.17 25.00 -28.17
CA ALA A 37 -2.19 24.94 -29.65
C ALA A 37 -3.56 24.38 -30.06
N GLY A 38 -4.42 25.03 -30.83
CA GLY A 38 -4.29 26.11 -31.80
C GLY A 38 -5.34 25.82 -32.89
N GLN A 39 -6.03 26.85 -33.36
CA GLN A 39 -7.17 26.83 -34.31
C GLN A 39 -6.77 26.17 -35.67
N GLU A 40 -7.65 25.68 -36.56
CA GLU A 40 -8.78 26.34 -37.25
C GLU A 40 -9.67 25.30 -38.01
N MET A 41 -10.99 25.57 -38.00
CA MET A 41 -11.99 25.52 -39.10
C MET A 41 -11.87 24.52 -40.26
N ILE A 42 -12.92 23.73 -40.48
CA ILE A 42 -13.77 23.76 -41.70
C ILE A 42 -15.09 22.99 -41.43
N GLU A 43 -16.16 23.57 -41.94
CA GLU A 43 -17.58 23.23 -41.86
C GLU A 43 -17.94 21.86 -42.48
N GLU A 44 -19.09 21.28 -42.09
CA GLU A 44 -20.20 20.98 -43.04
C GLU A 44 -21.37 20.23 -42.33
N SER A 45 -22.54 20.89 -42.33
CA SER A 45 -23.91 20.42 -42.58
C SER A 45 -24.54 19.25 -41.80
N GLY A 46 -25.75 19.50 -41.28
CA GLY A 46 -26.69 18.47 -40.85
C GLY A 46 -27.71 18.93 -39.81
N GLU A 47 -28.62 19.83 -40.20
CA GLU A 47 -29.86 20.12 -39.47
C GLU A 47 -30.75 18.87 -39.43
N ASP A 48 -31.32 18.56 -38.27
CA ASP A 48 -32.54 17.77 -38.18
C ASP A 48 -33.46 18.32 -37.09
N HIS A 49 -34.74 18.28 -37.44
CA HIS A 49 -35.85 19.11 -36.99
C HIS A 49 -36.62 18.41 -35.86
N GLU A 50 -36.87 19.07 -34.72
CA GLU A 50 -37.99 18.70 -33.83
C GLU A 50 -38.88 19.91 -33.53
N THR A 51 -40.12 19.79 -33.99
CA THR A 51 -41.26 20.68 -33.75
C THR A 51 -41.96 20.34 -32.43
N GLU A 52 -42.00 21.28 -31.49
CA GLU A 52 -42.97 21.31 -30.39
C GLU A 52 -43.55 22.73 -30.36
N ARG A 53 -44.58 22.96 -31.19
CA ARG A 53 -45.35 24.21 -31.22
C ARG A 53 -46.54 24.07 -30.27
N GLY A 54 -46.32 24.39 -29.00
CA GLY A 54 -47.37 24.61 -28.02
C GLY A 54 -48.11 25.90 -28.35
N SER A 55 -49.39 25.77 -28.71
CA SER A 55 -50.31 26.86 -28.99
C SER A 55 -51.13 27.14 -27.73
N ASP A 56 -50.71 28.09 -26.90
CA ASP A 56 -51.59 28.72 -25.91
C ASP A 56 -52.27 29.92 -26.58
N LEU A 57 -53.51 29.68 -27.00
CA LEU A 57 -54.50 30.68 -27.35
C LEU A 57 -55.21 31.06 -26.04
N GLU A 58 -54.80 32.15 -25.39
CA GLU A 58 -55.62 32.79 -24.37
C GLU A 58 -56.75 33.57 -25.04
N GLU A 59 -57.94 32.99 -24.88
CA GLU A 59 -59.18 33.57 -24.37
C GLU A 59 -59.42 35.09 -24.52
N SER A 60 -60.53 35.34 -25.21
CA SER A 60 -61.32 36.55 -25.35
C SER A 60 -61.55 37.36 -24.07
N GLU A 61 -61.34 38.67 -24.14
CA GLU A 61 -62.24 39.67 -23.54
C GLU A 61 -62.41 40.83 -24.53
N ALA A 62 -63.63 40.96 -25.04
CA ALA A 62 -64.09 42.03 -25.89
C ALA A 62 -64.74 43.11 -25.01
N GLU A 63 -64.20 44.32 -25.04
CA GLU A 63 -64.83 45.52 -24.47
C GLU A 63 -65.13 46.52 -25.59
N GLU A 64 -66.42 46.87 -25.64
CA GLU A 64 -67.05 48.16 -25.99
C GLU A 64 -66.78 48.72 -27.41
N GLU A 65 -67.72 48.55 -28.35
CA GLU A 65 -68.80 49.52 -28.64
C GLU A 65 -68.32 50.97 -28.75
N GLU A 66 -67.86 51.35 -29.95
CA GLU A 66 -68.11 52.69 -30.47
C GLU A 66 -68.78 52.57 -31.85
N GLU A 67 -70.05 52.93 -31.86
CA GLU A 67 -70.84 53.26 -33.05
C GLU A 67 -70.26 54.55 -33.65
N GLU A 68 -69.59 54.46 -34.79
CA GLU A 68 -69.43 55.60 -35.69
C GLU A 68 -70.22 55.30 -36.97
N GLU A 69 -71.40 55.93 -37.05
CA GLU A 69 -72.13 56.13 -38.30
C GLU A 69 -71.31 57.04 -39.21
N GLU A 70 -70.54 56.46 -40.13
CA GLU A 70 -70.09 57.16 -41.33
C GLU A 70 -71.05 56.81 -42.48
N GLU A 71 -72.09 57.63 -42.61
CA GLU A 71 -72.68 57.89 -43.91
C GLU A 71 -71.65 58.68 -44.73
N GLU A 72 -71.03 58.06 -45.75
CA GLU A 72 -70.58 58.82 -46.92
C GLU A 72 -70.35 57.87 -48.11
N GLU A 73 -71.30 57.99 -49.04
CA GLU A 73 -71.19 57.84 -50.48
C GLU A 73 -70.70 56.49 -51.04
N GLU A 74 -71.67 55.76 -51.60
CA GLU A 74 -71.45 54.87 -52.73
C GLU A 74 -70.80 55.66 -53.88
N GLU A 75 -69.49 55.86 -53.81
CA GLU A 75 -68.69 56.04 -55.02
C GLU A 75 -68.76 54.71 -55.76
N GLU A 76 -69.25 54.79 -57.00
CA GLU A 76 -69.46 53.71 -57.96
C GLU A 76 -68.19 52.86 -58.18
N GLU A 77 -67.87 52.01 -57.22
CA GLU A 77 -67.14 50.78 -57.41
C GLU A 77 -68.23 49.75 -57.72
N SER A 78 -68.32 49.25 -58.93
CA SER A 78 -67.44 48.16 -59.28
C SER A 78 -67.92 47.71 -60.64
N SER A 79 -66.99 47.53 -61.57
CA SER A 79 -67.25 46.80 -62.79
C SER A 79 -68.04 45.54 -62.44
N GLU A 80 -69.25 45.44 -62.98
CA GLU A 80 -70.09 44.25 -63.01
C GLU A 80 -69.26 43.12 -63.64
N MET A 81 -68.40 42.48 -62.83
CA MET A 81 -67.80 41.22 -63.18
C MET A 81 -68.98 40.28 -63.29
N ASP A 82 -69.15 39.75 -64.49
CA ASP A 82 -70.10 38.68 -64.78
C ASP A 82 -70.06 37.66 -63.63
N ASP A 83 -71.19 37.36 -63.02
CA ASP A 83 -71.27 36.39 -61.90
C ASP A 83 -70.61 35.06 -62.30
N GLU A 84 -70.64 34.74 -63.61
CA GLU A 84 -69.95 33.61 -64.22
C GLU A 84 -68.42 33.69 -64.15
N ASP A 85 -67.81 34.88 -64.21
CA ASP A 85 -66.36 35.11 -64.01
C ASP A 85 -65.98 34.94 -62.53
N CYS A 86 -66.82 35.41 -61.61
CA CYS A 86 -66.63 35.21 -60.16
C CYS A 86 -66.74 33.73 -59.78
N GLU A 87 -67.72 33.00 -60.32
CA GLU A 87 -67.85 31.56 -60.12
C GLU A 87 -66.70 30.77 -60.75
N ARG A 88 -66.21 31.17 -61.92
CA ARG A 88 -65.02 30.56 -62.53
C ARG A 88 -63.79 30.71 -61.65
N ARG A 89 -63.48 31.91 -61.16
CA ARG A 89 -62.34 32.14 -60.24
C ARG A 89 -62.46 31.35 -58.94
N ARG A 90 -63.69 31.20 -58.42
CA ARG A 90 -63.95 30.39 -57.22
C ARG A 90 -63.66 28.91 -57.47
N VAL A 91 -64.05 28.37 -58.61
CA VAL A 91 -63.76 26.98 -59.00
C VAL A 91 -62.27 26.77 -59.19
N GLU A 92 -61.58 27.68 -59.89
CA GLU A 92 -60.12 27.64 -60.07
C GLU A 92 -59.38 27.62 -58.72
N CYS A 93 -59.79 28.47 -57.77
CA CYS A 93 -59.21 28.47 -56.42
C CYS A 93 -59.46 27.15 -55.66
N LEU A 94 -60.65 26.56 -55.79
CA LEU A 94 -60.96 25.24 -55.19
C LEU A 94 -60.15 24.11 -55.83
N ASP A 95 -59.94 24.15 -57.14
CA ASP A 95 -59.12 23.18 -57.87
C ASP A 95 -57.65 23.31 -57.45
N GLU A 96 -57.11 24.53 -57.33
CA GLU A 96 -55.76 24.78 -56.80
C GLU A 96 -55.60 24.26 -55.37
N MET A 97 -56.59 24.51 -54.50
CA MET A 97 -56.61 23.98 -53.13
C MET A 97 -56.60 22.44 -53.11
N SER A 98 -57.42 21.80 -53.96
CA SER A 98 -57.46 20.35 -54.11
C SER A 98 -56.12 19.79 -54.63
N ASP A 99 -55.48 20.47 -55.58
CA ASP A 99 -54.17 20.09 -56.09
C ASP A 99 -53.08 20.22 -55.02
N LEU A 100 -53.11 21.28 -54.19
CA LEU A 100 -52.20 21.45 -53.06
C LEU A 100 -52.40 20.36 -52.00
N GLU A 101 -53.65 20.03 -51.65
CA GLU A 101 -53.96 18.92 -50.73
C GLU A 101 -53.42 17.59 -51.24
N LYS A 102 -53.59 17.31 -52.54
CA LYS A 102 -53.05 16.12 -53.18
C LYS A 102 -51.53 16.07 -53.15
N GLN A 103 -50.86 17.18 -53.47
CA GLN A 103 -49.41 17.29 -53.38
C GLN A 103 -48.92 17.05 -51.95
N PHE A 104 -49.61 17.60 -50.95
CA PHE A 104 -49.29 17.39 -49.54
C PHE A 104 -49.41 15.92 -49.15
N LEU A 105 -50.49 15.23 -49.56
CA LEU A 105 -50.66 13.80 -49.32
C LEU A 105 -49.56 12.96 -49.99
N GLU A 106 -49.20 13.30 -51.23
CA GLU A 106 -48.12 12.63 -51.95
C GLU A 106 -46.75 12.83 -51.27
N LEU A 107 -46.48 14.04 -50.77
CA LEU A 107 -45.25 14.35 -50.04
C LEU A 107 -45.18 13.58 -48.72
N LYS A 108 -46.28 13.60 -47.96
CA LYS A 108 -46.43 12.86 -46.70
C LYS A 108 -46.18 11.37 -46.91
N GLU A 109 -46.79 10.78 -47.92
CA GLU A 109 -46.64 9.36 -48.26
C GLU A 109 -45.21 9.03 -48.73
N LYS A 110 -44.55 9.93 -49.47
CA LYS A 110 -43.12 9.79 -49.82
C LYS A 110 -42.24 9.78 -48.57
N LEU A 111 -42.46 10.72 -47.64
CA LEU A 111 -41.72 10.81 -46.38
C LEU A 111 -41.88 9.53 -45.54
N PHE A 112 -43.11 9.02 -45.40
CA PHE A 112 -43.36 7.77 -44.67
C PHE A 112 -42.67 6.57 -45.33
N ARG A 113 -42.74 6.45 -46.65
CA ARG A 113 -42.06 5.39 -47.39
C ARG A 113 -40.55 5.45 -47.21
N GLU A 114 -39.97 6.64 -47.29
CA GLU A 114 -38.54 6.86 -47.06
C GLU A 114 -38.15 6.50 -45.63
N ARG A 115 -38.87 6.99 -44.62
CA ARG A 115 -38.59 6.65 -43.21
C ARG A 115 -38.70 5.15 -42.94
N LEU A 116 -39.71 4.50 -43.49
CA LEU A 116 -39.88 3.05 -43.40
C LEU A 116 -38.71 2.31 -44.09
N SER A 117 -38.23 2.82 -45.22
CA SER A 117 -37.08 2.25 -45.92
C SER A 117 -35.78 2.36 -45.12
N GLN A 118 -35.52 3.52 -44.49
CA GLN A 118 -34.36 3.72 -43.61
C GLN A 118 -34.36 2.73 -42.43
N VAL A 119 -35.51 2.55 -41.79
CA VAL A 119 -35.66 1.60 -40.67
C VAL A 119 -35.45 0.16 -41.14
N LYS A 120 -36.03 -0.22 -42.29
CA LYS A 120 -35.84 -1.56 -42.87
C LYS A 120 -34.37 -1.83 -43.20
N LEU A 121 -33.67 -0.86 -43.79
CA LEU A 121 -32.25 -0.99 -44.12
C LEU A 121 -31.41 -1.19 -42.85
N LYS A 122 -31.62 -0.39 -41.81
CA LYS A 122 -30.95 -0.58 -40.51
C LYS A 122 -31.27 -1.94 -39.89
N LEU A 123 -32.51 -2.40 -39.97
CA LEU A 123 -32.90 -3.72 -39.48
C LEU A 123 -32.17 -4.84 -40.24
N ASP A 124 -32.08 -4.73 -41.57
CA ASP A 124 -31.37 -5.70 -42.41
C ASP A 124 -29.86 -5.71 -42.11
N GLU A 125 -29.25 -4.56 -41.84
CA GLU A 125 -27.85 -4.46 -41.42
C GLU A 125 -27.59 -5.14 -40.08
N VAL A 126 -28.51 -4.99 -39.11
CA VAL A 126 -28.45 -5.67 -37.82
C VAL A 126 -28.63 -7.19 -38.00
N MET A 127 -29.65 -7.60 -38.76
CA MET A 127 -29.94 -9.02 -39.02
C MET A 127 -28.79 -9.70 -39.76
N ALA A 128 -28.13 -8.99 -40.67
CA ALA A 128 -26.96 -9.49 -41.38
C ALA A 128 -25.65 -9.35 -40.58
N GLY A 129 -25.69 -8.83 -39.35
CA GLY A 129 -24.52 -8.64 -38.48
C GLY A 129 -23.49 -7.64 -39.01
N ARG A 130 -23.90 -6.73 -39.89
CA ARG A 130 -23.04 -5.68 -40.49
C ARG A 130 -23.19 -4.33 -39.80
N ALA A 131 -24.17 -4.16 -38.91
CA ALA A 131 -24.39 -2.92 -38.18
C ALA A 131 -23.13 -2.48 -37.41
N GLY A 132 -22.50 -1.39 -37.88
CA GLY A 132 -21.25 -0.87 -37.34
C GLY A 132 -21.36 -0.47 -35.86
N GLU A 133 -22.50 0.12 -35.48
CA GLU A 133 -22.83 0.58 -34.12
C GLU A 133 -22.61 -0.50 -33.05
N TYR A 134 -22.80 -1.78 -33.39
CA TYR A 134 -22.56 -2.91 -32.49
C TYR A 134 -21.22 -3.61 -32.74
N ARG A 135 -20.77 -3.65 -34.00
CA ARG A 135 -19.56 -4.36 -34.38
C ARG A 135 -18.29 -3.68 -33.88
N GLU A 136 -18.25 -2.36 -33.87
CA GLU A 136 -17.11 -1.59 -33.39
C GLU A 136 -16.87 -1.76 -31.88
N PRO A 137 -17.88 -1.55 -31.00
CA PRO A 137 -17.73 -1.87 -29.59
C PRO A 137 -17.37 -3.33 -29.32
N LEU A 138 -17.94 -4.26 -30.09
CA LEU A 138 -17.59 -5.69 -29.97
C LEU A 138 -16.12 -5.95 -30.31
N ALA A 139 -15.60 -5.36 -31.39
CA ALA A 139 -14.20 -5.50 -31.78
C ALA A 139 -13.25 -4.93 -30.72
N ILE A 140 -13.59 -3.78 -30.13
CA ILE A 140 -12.85 -3.19 -29.01
C ILE A 140 -12.87 -4.12 -27.80
N LEU A 141 -14.03 -4.66 -27.44
CA LEU A 141 -14.17 -5.59 -26.32
C LEU A 141 -13.35 -6.87 -26.52
N GLN A 142 -13.37 -7.43 -27.72
CA GLN A 142 -12.55 -8.59 -28.09
C GLN A 142 -11.06 -8.29 -27.98
N ARG A 143 -10.62 -7.12 -28.44
CA ARG A 143 -9.22 -6.67 -28.30
C ARG A 143 -8.82 -6.53 -26.84
N ASN A 144 -9.67 -5.91 -26.01
CA ASN A 144 -9.43 -5.75 -24.58
C ASN A 144 -9.34 -7.10 -23.86
N MET A 145 -10.20 -8.06 -24.24
CA MET A 145 -10.14 -9.42 -23.70
C MET A 145 -8.81 -10.12 -24.06
N GLN A 146 -8.36 -9.99 -25.31
CA GLN A 146 -7.05 -10.53 -25.73
C GLN A 146 -5.91 -9.90 -24.93
N GLN A 147 -5.87 -8.57 -24.84
CA GLN A 147 -4.86 -7.86 -24.05
C GLN A 147 -4.86 -8.28 -22.59
N ARG A 148 -6.03 -8.40 -21.95
CA ARG A 148 -6.14 -8.88 -20.56
C ARG A 148 -5.60 -10.30 -20.40
N THR A 149 -5.86 -11.16 -21.37
CA THR A 149 -5.38 -12.55 -21.37
C THR A 149 -3.85 -12.61 -21.52
N GLU A 150 -3.29 -11.80 -22.42
CA GLU A 150 -1.84 -11.69 -22.62
C GLU A 150 -1.14 -11.17 -21.36
N VAL A 151 -1.66 -10.08 -20.78
CA VAL A 151 -1.11 -9.49 -19.53
C VAL A 151 -1.18 -10.50 -18.39
N ALA A 152 -2.30 -11.22 -18.23
CA ALA A 152 -2.42 -12.27 -17.22
C ALA A 152 -1.42 -13.42 -17.45
N GLY A 153 -1.15 -13.77 -18.71
CA GLY A 153 -0.14 -14.75 -19.08
C GLY A 153 1.28 -14.33 -18.68
N VAL A 154 1.66 -13.08 -19.00
CA VAL A 154 2.96 -12.51 -18.59
C VAL A 154 3.09 -12.45 -17.08
N TYR A 155 2.04 -11.99 -16.38
CA TYR A 155 2.03 -11.91 -14.92
C TYR A 155 2.24 -13.29 -14.28
N ARG A 156 1.53 -14.32 -14.77
CA ARG A 156 1.70 -15.70 -14.32
C ARG A 156 3.16 -16.17 -14.47
N GLU A 157 3.77 -15.91 -15.63
CA GLU A 157 5.15 -16.31 -15.88
C GLU A 157 6.12 -15.60 -14.92
N LEU A 158 5.93 -14.30 -14.69
CA LEU A 158 6.73 -13.54 -13.73
C LEU A 158 6.58 -14.11 -12.31
N CYS A 159 5.36 -14.43 -11.87
CA CYS A 159 5.15 -15.07 -10.57
C CYS A 159 5.90 -16.41 -10.45
N LEU A 160 5.88 -17.24 -11.50
CA LEU A 160 6.61 -18.50 -11.51
C LEU A 160 8.12 -18.28 -11.44
N GLN A 161 8.65 -17.27 -12.13
CA GLN A 161 10.07 -16.90 -12.05
C GLN A 161 10.44 -16.44 -10.65
N VAL A 162 9.64 -15.59 -10.00
CA VAL A 162 9.87 -15.17 -8.61
C VAL A 162 9.91 -16.36 -7.66
N ILE A 163 8.97 -17.32 -7.81
CA ILE A 163 8.96 -18.53 -6.99
C ILE A 163 10.24 -19.35 -7.22
N ARG A 164 10.68 -19.53 -8.47
CA ARG A 164 11.94 -20.22 -8.79
C ARG A 164 13.14 -19.53 -8.16
N HIS A 165 13.24 -18.20 -8.28
CA HIS A 165 14.33 -17.45 -7.67
C HIS A 165 14.35 -17.58 -6.15
N LYS A 166 13.19 -17.53 -5.48
CA LYS A 166 13.10 -17.77 -4.03
C LYS A 166 13.58 -19.17 -3.67
N TYR A 167 13.15 -20.18 -4.42
CA TYR A 167 13.57 -21.56 -4.23
C TYR A 167 15.08 -21.75 -4.42
N ASP A 168 15.66 -21.18 -5.47
CA ASP A 168 17.09 -21.27 -5.75
C ASP A 168 17.93 -20.56 -4.66
N CYS A 169 17.47 -19.37 -4.22
CA CYS A 169 18.09 -18.65 -3.11
C CYS A 169 18.06 -19.45 -1.80
N GLU A 170 16.94 -20.12 -1.50
CA GLU A 170 16.80 -20.94 -0.30
C GLU A 170 17.76 -22.13 -0.33
N ILE A 171 17.86 -22.83 -1.48
CA ILE A 171 18.84 -23.92 -1.66
C ILE A 171 20.26 -23.40 -1.46
N GLN A 172 20.60 -22.28 -2.10
CA GLN A 172 21.94 -21.72 -1.98
C GLN A 172 22.24 -21.32 -0.53
N GLY A 173 21.29 -20.69 0.17
CA GLY A 173 21.42 -20.33 1.57
C GLY A 173 21.64 -21.55 2.46
N ALA A 174 20.85 -22.61 2.27
CA ALA A 174 20.98 -23.86 3.02
C ALA A 174 22.34 -24.55 2.80
N LEU A 175 22.84 -24.56 1.55
CA LEU A 175 24.15 -25.12 1.21
C LEU A 175 25.29 -24.34 1.85
N GLN A 176 25.25 -23.01 1.76
CA GLN A 176 26.26 -22.14 2.38
C GLN A 176 26.25 -22.26 3.90
N HIS A 177 25.06 -22.32 4.52
CA HIS A 177 24.92 -22.53 5.95
C HIS A 177 25.51 -23.88 6.39
N LEU A 178 25.24 -24.96 5.64
CA LEU A 178 25.83 -26.26 5.93
C LEU A 178 27.36 -26.24 5.82
N GLU A 179 27.91 -25.57 4.80
CA GLU A 179 29.34 -25.43 4.62
C GLU A 179 29.99 -24.62 5.76
N SER A 180 29.35 -23.53 6.20
CA SER A 180 29.85 -22.73 7.32
C SER A 180 29.78 -23.47 8.65
N GLU A 181 28.71 -24.23 8.91
CA GLU A 181 28.61 -25.04 10.12
C GLU A 181 29.68 -26.15 10.15
N ARG A 182 29.93 -26.76 8.99
CA ARG A 182 31.01 -27.74 8.84
C ARG A 182 32.36 -27.11 9.18
N THR A 183 32.70 -25.96 8.60
CA THR A 183 34.01 -25.31 8.87
C THR A 183 34.12 -24.86 10.31
N LEU A 184 33.08 -24.26 10.88
CA LEU A 184 33.04 -23.84 12.28
C LEU A 184 33.26 -25.02 13.23
N LEU A 185 32.63 -26.17 12.96
CA LEU A 185 32.83 -27.39 13.74
C LEU A 185 34.28 -27.89 13.66
N PHE A 186 34.88 -27.91 12.47
CA PHE A 186 36.28 -28.30 12.30
C PHE A 186 37.22 -27.37 13.08
N ASP A 187 36.99 -26.07 13.03
CA ASP A 187 37.79 -25.09 13.77
C ASP A 187 37.59 -25.23 15.29
N ALA A 188 36.37 -25.47 15.75
CA ALA A 188 36.08 -25.73 17.17
C ALA A 188 36.76 -27.01 17.69
N MET A 189 36.74 -28.10 16.91
CA MET A 189 37.45 -29.33 17.27
C MET A 189 38.97 -29.10 17.27
N LYS A 190 39.49 -28.32 16.33
CA LYS A 190 40.90 -27.98 16.25
C LYS A 190 41.34 -27.14 17.46
N THR A 191 40.58 -26.12 17.84
CA THR A 191 40.89 -25.30 19.02
C THR A 191 40.81 -26.12 20.30
N GLU A 192 39.80 -26.98 20.45
CA GLU A 192 39.70 -27.88 21.62
C GLU A 192 40.92 -28.81 21.73
N LEU A 193 41.40 -29.35 20.61
CA LEU A 193 42.60 -30.19 20.59
C LEU A 193 43.86 -29.39 20.92
N LEU A 194 44.02 -28.18 20.38
CA LEU A 194 45.15 -27.30 20.69
C LEU A 194 45.15 -26.87 22.16
N ASP A 195 44.00 -26.53 22.73
CA ASP A 195 43.86 -26.21 24.16
C ASP A 195 44.20 -27.41 25.04
N LYS A 196 43.78 -28.63 24.64
CA LYS A 196 44.17 -29.85 25.35
C LYS A 196 45.67 -30.08 25.30
N ILE A 197 46.31 -29.85 24.14
CA ILE A 197 47.77 -29.93 24.00
C ILE A 197 48.45 -28.90 24.91
N HIS A 198 48.04 -27.63 24.86
CA HIS A 198 48.60 -26.58 25.71
C HIS A 198 48.44 -26.90 27.20
N ARG A 199 47.27 -27.35 27.65
CA ARG A 199 47.07 -27.76 29.05
C ARG A 199 47.98 -28.91 29.45
N LEU A 200 48.19 -29.90 28.58
CA LEU A 200 49.13 -31.00 28.84
C LEU A 200 50.58 -30.52 28.89
N GLU A 201 50.95 -29.54 28.08
CA GLU A 201 52.28 -28.91 28.09
C GLU A 201 52.50 -28.08 29.35
N GLU A 202 51.49 -27.31 29.77
CA GLU A 202 51.47 -26.58 31.04
C GLU A 202 51.56 -27.53 32.23
N ASP A 203 50.77 -28.61 32.25
CA ASP A 203 50.85 -29.64 33.29
C ASP A 203 52.26 -30.25 33.34
N ARG A 204 52.87 -30.56 32.19
CA ARG A 204 54.26 -31.06 32.12
C ARG A 204 55.25 -30.06 32.73
N GLN A 205 55.17 -28.79 32.33
CA GLN A 205 56.03 -27.73 32.86
C GLN A 205 55.79 -27.49 34.36
N SER A 206 54.53 -27.56 34.80
CA SER A 206 54.15 -27.39 36.20
C SER A 206 54.71 -28.51 37.07
N ILE A 207 54.74 -29.76 36.58
CA ILE A 207 55.36 -30.90 37.27
C ILE A 207 56.87 -30.70 37.35
N ASP A 208 57.53 -30.24 36.29
CA ASP A 208 58.97 -29.97 36.29
C ASP A 208 59.34 -28.88 37.32
N ILE A 209 58.58 -27.77 37.36
CA ILE A 209 58.77 -26.68 38.33
C ILE A 209 58.44 -27.14 39.76
N THR A 210 57.31 -27.83 39.94
CA THR A 210 56.88 -28.33 41.26
C THR A 210 57.86 -29.38 41.78
N SER A 211 58.41 -30.25 40.92
CA SER A 211 59.45 -31.21 41.26
C SER A 211 60.73 -30.53 41.73
N GLU A 212 61.15 -29.41 41.13
CA GLU A 212 62.29 -28.62 41.63
C GLU A 212 62.00 -28.03 43.02
N TRP A 213 60.78 -27.57 43.29
CA TRP A 213 60.41 -26.97 44.58
C TRP A 213 60.31 -28.00 45.71
N TRP A 214 59.74 -29.19 45.44
CA TRP A 214 59.72 -30.29 46.43
C TRP A 214 61.06 -31.04 46.53
N SER A 215 61.91 -30.99 45.50
CA SER A 215 63.26 -31.56 45.53
C SER A 215 64.26 -30.65 46.26
N ASP A 216 64.07 -29.33 46.27
CA ASP A 216 64.97 -28.40 46.95
C ASP A 216 64.83 -28.45 48.48
N GLU A 217 63.62 -28.70 49.00
CA GLU A 217 63.41 -28.93 50.44
C GLU A 217 64.02 -30.27 50.93
N MET A 218 64.34 -31.18 50.01
CA MET A 218 65.01 -32.46 50.31
C MET A 218 66.51 -32.50 49.96
N ARG A 219 67.13 -31.35 49.63
CA ARG A 219 68.60 -31.21 49.57
C ARG A 219 69.21 -30.73 50.89
N GLY A 220 68.64 -31.18 51.99
CA GLY A 220 69.13 -30.95 53.33
C GLY A 220 69.23 -32.22 54.18
N LYS A 221 69.77 -33.34 53.66
CA LYS A 221 70.56 -34.37 54.39
C LYS A 221 70.63 -35.71 53.64
N LYS A 222 71.87 -36.19 53.52
CA LYS A 222 72.35 -37.55 53.19
C LYS A 222 71.33 -38.67 53.47
N CYS A 223 71.03 -39.51 52.47
CA CYS A 223 70.85 -40.95 52.66
C CYS A 223 71.13 -41.73 51.37
N LYS A 224 71.96 -42.78 51.51
CA LYS A 224 72.48 -43.65 50.46
C LYS A 224 71.67 -44.95 50.49
N ARG A 225 71.38 -45.50 49.31
CA ARG A 225 70.78 -46.83 49.02
C ARG A 225 69.31 -47.01 49.44
N ARG A 226 68.45 -47.33 48.46
CA ARG A 226 68.15 -48.71 48.03
C ARG A 226 66.95 -48.76 47.05
N SER A 227 67.23 -49.24 45.84
CA SER A 227 66.42 -50.22 45.08
C SER A 227 64.95 -49.92 44.72
N HIS A 228 64.78 -49.62 43.43
CA HIS A 228 63.77 -50.18 42.51
C HIS A 228 62.30 -49.70 42.54
N PRO A 229 61.66 -49.70 41.34
CA PRO A 229 60.55 -48.84 40.98
C PRO A 229 59.20 -49.51 41.22
N SER A 230 58.21 -48.77 41.70
CA SER A 230 56.81 -49.20 41.64
C SER A 230 56.00 -48.23 40.78
N ARG A 231 55.95 -48.62 39.50
CA ARG A 231 54.90 -48.29 38.54
C ARG A 231 53.53 -48.60 39.16
N PRO A 232 52.55 -47.68 39.23
CA PRO A 232 51.17 -48.07 39.43
C PRO A 232 50.63 -48.56 38.09
N GLU A 233 50.39 -49.85 38.04
CA GLU A 233 49.75 -50.54 36.95
C GLU A 233 48.28 -50.14 36.82
N ARG A 234 47.76 -50.34 35.62
CA ARG A 234 46.44 -49.95 35.14
C ARG A 234 45.30 -50.59 35.96
N LYS A 235 44.17 -49.87 36.00
CA LYS A 235 42.78 -50.33 36.24
C LYS A 235 42.42 -50.74 37.67
N LYS A 236 41.69 -49.87 38.36
CA LYS A 236 40.46 -50.27 39.07
C LYS A 236 39.37 -49.24 38.77
N LYS A 237 38.36 -49.64 37.98
CA LYS A 237 37.07 -48.97 37.98
C LYS A 237 36.56 -49.02 39.42
N ALA A 238 36.23 -47.87 40.00
CA ALA A 238 35.63 -47.83 41.33
C ALA A 238 34.35 -48.70 41.33
N PRO A 239 34.12 -49.51 42.36
CA PRO A 239 32.85 -50.22 42.50
C PRO A 239 31.73 -49.19 42.65
N LEU A 240 30.64 -49.33 41.89
CA LEU A 240 29.41 -48.60 42.17
C LEU A 240 28.92 -49.06 43.55
N VAL A 241 29.14 -48.22 44.56
CA VAL A 241 28.54 -48.39 45.88
C VAL A 241 27.04 -48.11 45.72
N SER A 242 26.25 -49.18 45.69
CA SER A 242 24.78 -49.11 45.78
C SER A 242 24.40 -49.09 47.26
N GLY A 243 24.18 -47.89 47.78
CA GLY A 243 23.71 -47.64 49.15
C GLY A 243 23.67 -46.14 49.45
N PRO A 244 22.80 -45.67 50.37
CA PRO A 244 22.73 -44.25 50.71
C PRO A 244 24.07 -43.79 51.29
N TYR A 245 24.76 -42.92 50.56
CA TYR A 245 26.04 -42.34 50.93
C TYR A 245 25.84 -40.90 51.41
N ILE A 246 26.39 -40.54 52.58
CA ILE A 246 26.41 -39.17 53.07
C ILE A 246 27.52 -38.43 52.31
N VAL A 247 27.12 -37.56 51.39
CA VAL A 247 28.05 -36.72 50.63
C VAL A 247 28.45 -35.54 51.51
N TYR A 248 29.70 -35.52 51.98
CA TYR A 248 30.25 -34.40 52.77
C TYR A 248 30.70 -33.21 51.93
N MET A 249 30.82 -33.39 50.61
CA MET A 249 31.23 -32.34 49.68
C MET A 249 30.00 -31.74 49.00
N LEU A 250 29.92 -30.40 48.97
CA LEU A 250 28.91 -29.72 48.17
C LEU A 250 29.14 -30.01 46.67
N ARG A 251 28.07 -29.98 45.88
CA ARG A 251 28.18 -30.10 44.42
C ARG A 251 28.77 -28.80 43.86
N ASP A 252 29.44 -28.89 42.72
CA ASP A 252 30.04 -27.71 42.06
C ASP A 252 29.01 -26.60 41.82
N ILE A 253 27.74 -26.96 41.57
CA ILE A 253 26.63 -26.03 41.39
C ILE A 253 26.37 -25.21 42.66
N ASP A 254 26.34 -25.87 43.82
CA ASP A 254 26.07 -25.21 45.10
C ASP A 254 27.26 -24.29 45.47
N ILE A 255 28.49 -24.72 45.16
CA ILE A 255 29.72 -23.92 45.33
C ILE A 255 29.71 -22.67 44.43
N LEU A 256 29.29 -22.83 43.17
CA LEU A 256 29.17 -21.73 42.20
C LEU A 256 28.09 -20.74 42.62
N GLU A 257 26.96 -21.22 43.12
CA GLU A 257 25.87 -20.38 43.63
C GLU A 257 26.33 -19.56 44.84
N ASP A 258 26.96 -20.20 45.83
CA ASP A 258 27.53 -19.53 47.00
C ASP A 258 28.61 -18.53 46.61
N TRP A 259 29.50 -18.88 45.68
CA TRP A 259 30.50 -17.96 45.14
C TRP A 259 29.87 -16.72 44.52
N THR A 260 28.78 -16.91 43.77
CA THR A 260 28.03 -15.83 43.13
C THR A 260 27.31 -14.97 44.18
N ALA A 261 26.73 -15.59 45.20
CA ALA A 261 26.10 -14.90 46.33
C ALA A 261 27.11 -14.06 47.12
N ILE A 262 28.31 -14.58 47.39
CA ILE A 262 29.40 -13.86 48.03
C ILE A 262 29.85 -12.67 47.16
N LYS A 263 29.99 -12.86 45.84
CA LYS A 263 30.36 -11.78 44.92
C LYS A 263 29.29 -10.69 44.88
N LYS A 264 28.01 -11.06 44.90
CA LYS A 264 26.87 -10.14 44.94
C LYS A 264 26.80 -9.36 46.25
N ALA A 265 27.01 -10.03 47.39
CA ALA A 265 27.07 -9.39 48.70
C ALA A 265 28.27 -8.43 48.83
N LYS A 266 29.44 -8.81 48.29
CA LYS A 266 30.61 -7.92 48.22
C LYS A 266 30.37 -6.70 47.34
N ALA A 267 29.66 -6.85 46.22
CA ALA A 267 29.27 -5.73 45.37
C ALA A 267 28.27 -4.79 46.06
N ALA A 268 27.38 -5.32 46.92
CA ALA A 268 26.42 -4.54 47.69
C ALA A 268 27.05 -3.79 48.89
N LEU A 269 28.23 -4.20 49.35
CA LEU A 269 28.98 -3.56 50.44
C LEU A 269 29.86 -2.37 49.97
N LEU A 270 30.00 -2.15 48.66
CA LEU A 270 30.63 -0.95 48.12
C LEU A 270 29.60 0.19 48.07
N PRO A 271 29.85 1.37 48.67
CA PRO A 271 28.92 2.49 48.60
C PRO A 271 28.76 2.92 47.14
N LEU A 272 27.54 2.74 46.65
CA LEU A 272 27.10 2.96 45.28
C LEU A 272 27.25 4.46 44.93
N LYS A 273 28.38 4.86 44.34
CA LYS A 273 28.39 6.05 43.49
C LYS A 273 27.47 5.76 42.32
N LYS A 274 26.28 6.36 42.34
CA LYS A 274 25.29 6.38 41.25
C LYS A 274 26.02 6.68 39.95
N LYS A 275 26.18 5.67 39.09
CA LYS A 275 26.43 5.89 37.68
C LYS A 275 25.14 6.48 37.11
N ALA A 276 25.24 7.69 36.56
CA ALA A 276 24.23 8.27 35.72
C ALA A 276 24.08 7.36 34.49
N ASP A 277 23.03 6.56 34.50
CA ASP A 277 22.56 5.87 33.32
C ASP A 277 22.01 6.93 32.35
N ASN A 278 22.23 6.70 31.06
CA ASN A 278 21.95 7.59 29.94
C ASN A 278 20.44 7.81 29.78
N ARG A 279 19.86 8.68 30.62
CA ARG A 279 18.44 9.00 30.61
C ARG A 279 18.16 9.92 29.41
N GLN A 280 17.26 9.49 28.53
CA GLN A 280 16.64 10.31 27.50
C GLN A 280 16.38 11.71 28.07
N GLN A 281 17.05 12.72 27.50
CA GLN A 281 17.08 14.08 28.05
C GLN A 281 15.71 14.75 28.01
N TYR A 282 14.81 14.27 27.14
CA TYR A 282 13.44 14.73 26.99
C TYR A 282 12.48 13.53 26.79
N SER A 283 11.35 13.54 27.50
CA SER A 283 10.30 12.52 27.34
C SER A 283 9.35 12.94 26.23
N ALA A 284 9.43 12.30 25.06
CA ALA A 284 8.54 12.55 23.94
C ALA A 284 7.94 11.23 23.39
N ARG A 285 6.62 11.18 23.21
CA ARG A 285 5.89 10.04 22.64
C ARG A 285 4.67 10.50 21.83
N CYS A 286 4.30 9.75 20.79
CA CYS A 286 3.06 9.96 20.03
C CYS A 286 2.12 8.79 20.28
N GLU A 287 0.86 9.08 20.63
CA GLU A 287 -0.16 8.06 20.86
C GLU A 287 -1.51 8.61 20.36
N GLY A 288 -2.20 7.87 19.49
CA GLY A 288 -3.55 8.21 19.02
C GLY A 288 -3.70 9.60 18.39
N GLY A 289 -2.72 10.07 17.61
CA GLY A 289 -2.76 11.40 16.98
C GLY A 289 -2.51 12.57 17.94
N THR A 290 -2.01 12.30 19.15
CA THR A 290 -1.61 13.28 20.16
C THR A 290 -0.13 13.13 20.48
N LEU A 291 0.61 14.24 20.49
CA LEU A 291 2.00 14.30 20.91
C LEU A 291 2.05 14.57 22.42
N PHE A 292 2.81 13.78 23.16
CA PHE A 292 3.15 14.05 24.55
C PHE A 292 4.62 14.42 24.65
N TYR A 293 4.91 15.62 25.15
CA TYR A 293 6.26 16.13 25.32
C TYR A 293 6.42 16.73 26.72
N GLU A 294 7.38 16.24 27.49
CA GLU A 294 7.65 16.63 28.89
C GLU A 294 6.41 16.62 29.81
N GLY A 295 5.45 15.72 29.53
CA GLY A 295 4.21 15.58 30.30
C GLY A 295 3.04 16.45 29.80
N GLU A 296 3.27 17.34 28.84
CA GLU A 296 2.22 18.12 28.18
C GLU A 296 1.68 17.39 26.94
N ARG A 297 0.38 17.54 26.67
CA ARG A 297 -0.29 16.93 25.51
C ARG A 297 -0.58 17.98 24.44
N PHE A 298 -0.29 17.63 23.19
CA PHE A 298 -0.45 18.50 22.03
C PHE A 298 -1.20 17.78 20.91
N SER A 299 -2.22 18.42 20.37
CA SER A 299 -3.07 17.92 19.30
C SER A 299 -3.02 18.82 18.07
N LYS A 300 -3.55 18.34 16.94
CA LYS A 300 -3.76 19.15 15.73
C LYS A 300 -4.51 20.45 16.09
N GLY A 301 -4.00 21.58 15.61
CA GLY A 301 -4.54 22.91 15.85
C GLY A 301 -3.89 23.66 17.02
N ASN A 302 -3.08 23.00 17.86
CA ASN A 302 -2.43 23.68 18.97
C ASN A 302 -1.29 24.58 18.49
N THR A 303 -1.26 25.81 19.00
CA THR A 303 -0.14 26.74 18.80
C THR A 303 0.93 26.49 19.86
N ILE A 304 2.16 26.28 19.41
CA ILE A 304 3.32 25.96 20.23
C ILE A 304 4.48 26.91 19.92
N LEU A 305 5.37 27.08 20.88
CA LEU A 305 6.66 27.71 20.68
C LEU A 305 7.68 26.59 20.38
N LEU A 306 8.23 26.61 19.18
CA LEU A 306 9.25 25.68 18.72
C LEU A 306 10.62 26.34 18.85
N GLU A 307 11.49 25.78 19.67
CA GLU A 307 12.87 26.20 19.81
C GLU A 307 13.77 25.14 19.17
N ILE A 308 14.65 25.58 18.28
CA ILE A 308 15.60 24.72 17.58
C ILE A 308 16.93 24.92 18.28
N LYS A 309 17.62 23.83 18.60
CA LYS A 309 18.96 23.92 19.16
C LYS A 309 19.83 24.71 18.17
N ASP A 310 20.31 25.88 18.62
CA ASP A 310 21.10 26.88 17.87
C ASP A 310 20.32 27.96 17.07
N ASP A 311 19.00 28.11 17.24
CA ASP A 311 18.20 29.17 16.60
C ASP A 311 17.12 29.77 17.52
N SER A 312 16.53 30.89 17.11
CA SER A 312 15.51 31.63 17.89
C SER A 312 14.18 30.88 17.96
N ALA A 313 13.56 30.90 19.15
CA ALA A 313 12.25 30.31 19.38
C ALA A 313 11.18 30.94 18.44
N SER A 314 10.48 30.09 17.70
CA SER A 314 9.51 30.48 16.69
C SER A 314 8.14 29.86 16.97
N GLN A 315 7.07 30.65 16.81
CA GLN A 315 5.71 30.16 16.97
C GLN A 315 5.30 29.28 15.78
N ALA A 316 4.68 28.14 16.05
CA ALA A 316 4.20 27.21 15.05
C ALA A 316 2.89 26.54 15.47
N VAL A 317 2.08 26.13 14.49
CA VAL A 317 0.81 25.42 14.72
C VAL A 317 0.94 23.97 14.27
N ILE A 318 0.51 23.04 15.12
CA ILE A 318 0.52 21.61 14.79
C ILE A 318 -0.55 21.33 13.74
N THR A 319 -0.13 20.87 12.55
CA THR A 319 -1.02 20.59 11.43
C THR A 319 -1.44 19.12 11.39
N ALA A 320 -0.56 18.20 11.80
CA ALA A 320 -0.84 16.78 11.92
C ALA A 320 0.14 16.10 12.89
N VAL A 321 -0.31 15.02 13.54
CA VAL A 321 0.51 14.16 14.41
C VAL A 321 0.25 12.73 13.97
N SER A 322 1.30 11.98 13.65
CA SER A 322 1.20 10.55 13.34
C SER A 322 2.13 9.73 14.24
N THR A 323 2.24 8.44 13.99
CA THR A 323 3.04 7.49 14.78
C THR A 323 4.53 7.72 14.55
N GLY A 324 5.12 8.69 15.26
CA GLY A 324 6.56 8.95 15.27
C GLY A 324 7.00 10.26 14.62
N GLU A 325 6.08 11.02 14.02
CA GLU A 325 6.37 12.31 13.39
C GLU A 325 5.26 13.33 13.64
N VAL A 326 5.63 14.60 13.61
CA VAL A 326 4.78 15.76 13.90
C VAL A 326 5.00 16.81 12.81
N TRP A 327 3.91 17.25 12.20
CA TRP A 327 3.90 18.29 11.18
C TRP A 327 3.50 19.63 11.78
N LEU A 328 4.36 20.63 11.60
CA LEU A 328 4.20 21.99 12.11
C LEU A 328 4.11 22.98 10.96
N ARG A 329 3.33 24.05 11.14
CA ARG A 329 3.30 25.22 10.25
C ARG A 329 3.78 26.43 11.02
N ARG A 330 4.90 27.02 10.61
CA ARG A 330 5.47 28.21 11.23
C ARG A 330 4.69 29.47 10.83
N THR A 331 4.88 30.56 11.56
CA THR A 331 4.29 31.89 11.24
C THR A 331 4.70 32.43 9.87
N ASN A 332 5.83 32.00 9.32
CA ASN A 332 6.28 32.33 7.96
C ASN A 332 5.57 31.51 6.85
N GLY A 333 4.58 30.68 7.20
CA GLY A 333 3.85 29.82 6.26
C GLY A 333 4.55 28.51 5.89
N SER A 334 5.83 28.34 6.25
CA SER A 334 6.58 27.11 5.97
C SER A 334 6.08 25.93 6.81
N LYS A 335 6.05 24.74 6.19
CA LYS A 335 5.73 23.47 6.85
C LYS A 335 7.04 22.81 7.28
N THR A 336 7.14 22.37 8.53
CA THR A 336 8.30 21.67 9.09
C THR A 336 7.86 20.31 9.64
N LYS A 337 8.58 19.26 9.27
CA LYS A 337 8.39 17.90 9.80
C LYS A 337 9.43 17.63 10.90
N ILE A 338 8.97 17.14 12.06
CA ILE A 338 9.84 16.78 13.19
C ILE A 338 9.57 15.34 13.60
N TYR A 339 10.65 14.57 13.84
CA TYR A 339 10.53 13.20 14.36
C TYR A 339 10.56 13.19 15.89
N VAL A 340 9.81 12.27 16.51
CA VAL A 340 9.81 12.09 17.97
C VAL A 340 11.23 11.82 18.51
N SER A 341 12.05 11.09 17.75
CA SER A 341 13.45 10.85 18.10
C SER A 341 14.30 12.13 18.18
N GLN A 342 13.95 13.18 17.42
CA GLN A 342 14.64 14.47 17.45
C GLN A 342 14.22 15.29 18.68
N LEU A 343 12.96 15.15 19.13
CA LEU A 343 12.48 15.70 20.40
C LEU A 343 13.16 15.01 21.58
N GLN A 344 13.23 13.67 21.58
CA GLN A 344 13.91 12.89 22.65
C GLN A 344 15.41 13.23 22.77
N LYS A 345 16.06 13.53 21.64
CA LYS A 345 17.47 13.96 21.57
C LYS A 345 17.69 15.44 21.87
N GLY A 346 16.61 16.22 22.09
CA GLY A 346 16.70 17.65 22.39
C GLY A 346 17.18 18.52 21.23
N LYS A 347 16.98 18.09 19.98
CA LYS A 347 17.26 18.91 18.78
C LYS A 347 16.20 20.00 18.60
N TYR A 348 14.98 19.67 18.99
CA TYR A 348 13.84 20.57 19.02
C TYR A 348 13.22 20.51 20.42
N THR A 349 12.86 21.67 20.96
CA THR A 349 12.12 21.80 22.21
C THR A 349 10.78 22.45 21.92
N ILE A 350 9.72 21.92 22.51
CA ILE A 350 8.34 22.39 22.30
C ILE A 350 7.81 22.91 23.63
N ARG A 351 7.22 24.10 23.62
CA ARG A 351 6.49 24.67 24.76
C ARG A 351 5.10 25.12 24.33
N LYS A 352 4.15 25.04 25.25
CA LYS A 352 2.81 25.60 25.04
C LYS A 352 2.86 27.13 25.06
N VAL A 353 2.14 27.76 24.12
CA VAL A 353 1.94 29.22 24.09
C VAL A 353 0.82 29.62 25.05
#